data_AF-A0A2T4LNX1-F1
#
_entry.id   AF-A0A2T4LNX1-F1
#
_cell.length_a   1.000
_cell.length_b   1.000
_cell.length_c   1.000
_cell.angle_alpha   90.00
_cell.angle_beta   90.00
_cell.angle_gamma   90.00
#
_symmetry.space_group_name_H-M   'P 1'
#
loop_
_entity.id
_entity.type
_entity.pdbx_description
1 polymer ?
#
loop_
_entity_poly.entity_id
_entity_poly.type
_entity_poly.pdbx_seq_one_letter_code
_entity_poly.pdbx_strand_id
1 'polypeptide(L)'
;MTTSNMIELSHPCIKQLITQDAQLAKLIKHIGPITFPKRPSPLKSIIRSIIGQQITVKLAQTIFQRLTETVNDDWSIASLSKLSATKLQELGLSRAKTQCIIALLEHVQAGNIDFQKLPYLSNTAVTRSLTQVKGIGPVAYTHL
;
A
#
# COMPACT_ATOMS: atom_id res chain seq x y z
N MET A 1 -9.39 5.24 -16.13
CA MET A 1 -8.70 4.18 -16.90
C MET A 1 -7.53 3.69 -16.06
N THR A 2 -7.56 2.44 -15.61
CA THR A 2 -6.49 1.88 -14.78
C THR A 2 -5.32 1.50 -15.69
N THR A 3 -4.24 2.28 -15.69
CA THR A 3 -2.97 1.83 -16.29
C THR A 3 -2.54 0.54 -15.60
N SER A 4 -2.14 -0.47 -16.37
CA SER A 4 -1.63 -1.75 -15.87
C SER A 4 -0.15 -1.87 -16.19
N ASN A 5 0.62 -2.44 -15.28
CA ASN A 5 1.98 -2.88 -15.56
C ASN A 5 1.93 -4.30 -16.15
N MET A 6 2.90 -4.62 -17.00
CA MET A 6 3.01 -5.91 -17.65
C MET A 6 4.44 -6.44 -17.47
N ILE A 7 4.56 -7.70 -17.07
CA ILE A 7 5.84 -8.41 -17.05
C ILE A 7 5.79 -9.48 -18.14
N GLU A 8 6.58 -9.26 -19.17
CA GLU A 8 6.77 -10.17 -20.28
C GLU A 8 7.69 -11.33 -19.90
N LEU A 9 7.50 -12.49 -20.54
CA LEU A 9 8.36 -13.67 -20.35
C LEU A 9 9.82 -13.42 -20.78
N SER A 10 10.04 -12.41 -21.63
CA SER A 10 11.36 -12.00 -22.10
C SER A 10 12.14 -11.18 -21.07
N HIS A 11 11.51 -10.72 -19.97
CA HIS A 11 12.14 -9.88 -18.97
C HIS A 11 13.35 -10.57 -18.31
N PRO A 12 14.50 -9.88 -18.12
CA PRO A 12 15.71 -10.49 -17.59
C PRO A 12 15.50 -11.23 -16.25
N CYS A 13 14.75 -10.63 -15.32
CA CYS A 13 14.43 -11.29 -14.05
C CYS A 13 13.61 -12.58 -14.22
N ILE A 14 12.69 -12.64 -15.19
CA ILE A 14 11.90 -13.86 -15.45
C ILE A 14 12.80 -14.96 -16.00
N LYS A 15 13.70 -14.63 -16.93
CA LYS A 15 14.69 -15.58 -17.44
C LYS A 15 15.57 -16.12 -16.31
N GLN A 16 16.04 -15.26 -15.41
CA GLN A 16 16.84 -15.67 -14.25
C GLN A 16 16.06 -16.62 -13.32
N LEU A 17 14.80 -16.29 -12.99
CA LEU A 17 13.94 -17.14 -12.16
C LEU A 17 13.68 -18.51 -12.80
N ILE A 18 13.42 -18.55 -14.11
CA ILE A 18 13.23 -19.81 -14.87
C ILE A 18 14.47 -20.70 -14.80
N THR A 19 15.67 -20.11 -14.85
CA THR A 19 16.93 -20.86 -14.79
C THR A 19 17.27 -21.35 -13.39
N GLN A 20 16.83 -20.63 -12.34
CA GLN A 20 17.19 -20.93 -10.95
C GLN A 20 16.19 -21.87 -10.25
N ASP A 21 14.94 -21.93 -10.71
CA ASP A 21 13.90 -22.74 -10.10
C ASP A 21 13.01 -23.43 -11.14
N ALA A 22 13.15 -24.76 -11.24
CA ALA A 22 12.41 -25.59 -12.20
C ALA A 22 10.91 -25.71 -11.89
N GLN A 23 10.48 -25.59 -10.63
CA GLN A 23 9.06 -25.60 -10.28
C GLN A 23 8.43 -24.26 -10.66
N LEU A 24 9.11 -23.16 -10.33
CA LEU A 24 8.68 -21.82 -10.74
C LEU A 24 8.67 -21.68 -12.26
N ALA A 25 9.63 -22.27 -12.97
CA ALA A 25 9.66 -22.30 -14.43
C ALA A 25 8.42 -22.96 -15.05
N LYS A 26 7.95 -24.08 -14.47
CA LYS A 26 6.70 -24.74 -14.92
C LYS A 26 5.50 -23.81 -14.70
N LEU A 27 5.43 -23.15 -13.55
CA LEU A 27 4.36 -22.22 -13.21
C LEU A 27 4.32 -21.02 -14.16
N ILE A 28 5.48 -20.40 -14.42
CA ILE A 28 5.62 -19.26 -15.33
C ILE A 28 5.21 -19.63 -16.76
N LYS A 29 5.61 -20.82 -17.24
CA LYS A 29 5.19 -21.32 -18.57
C LYS A 29 3.68 -21.56 -18.64
N HIS A 30 3.06 -21.98 -17.55
CA HIS A 30 1.63 -22.25 -17.50
C HIS A 30 0.78 -20.98 -17.40
N ILE A 31 1.20 -20.02 -16.58
CA ILE A 31 0.49 -18.74 -16.36
C ILE A 31 0.70 -17.78 -17.55
N GLY A 32 1.90 -17.75 -18.11
CA GLY A 32 2.27 -16.81 -19.16
C GLY A 32 2.57 -15.39 -18.61
N PRO A 33 2.54 -14.36 -19.46
CA PRO A 33 2.78 -12.98 -19.05
C PRO A 33 1.73 -12.51 -18.04
N ILE A 34 2.17 -11.72 -17.06
CA ILE A 34 1.30 -11.26 -15.97
C ILE A 34 1.06 -9.77 -16.12
N THR A 35 -0.22 -9.38 -16.05
CA THR A 35 -0.62 -7.98 -15.92
C THR A 35 -1.11 -7.72 -14.49
N PHE A 36 -0.74 -6.56 -13.96
CA PHE A 36 -1.17 -6.15 -12.63
C PHE A 36 -1.49 -4.66 -12.62
N PRO A 37 -2.47 -4.22 -11.83
CA PRO A 37 -2.87 -2.82 -11.79
C PRO A 37 -1.71 -1.97 -11.29
N LYS A 38 -1.49 -0.81 -11.92
CA LYS A 38 -0.58 0.19 -11.38
C LYS A 38 -1.13 0.64 -10.03
N ARG A 39 -0.29 0.61 -8.99
CA ARG A 39 -0.75 0.91 -7.63
C ARG A 39 -1.25 2.35 -7.56
N PRO A 40 -2.28 2.61 -6.73
CA PRO A 40 -2.72 3.97 -6.45
C PRO A 40 -1.60 4.79 -5.79
N SER A 41 -1.84 6.08 -5.56
CA SER A 41 -0.90 6.94 -4.82
C SER A 41 -0.33 6.23 -3.59
N PRO A 42 0.97 6.40 -3.27
CA PRO A 42 1.62 5.67 -2.17
C PRO A 42 0.85 5.77 -0.84
N LEU A 43 0.31 6.96 -0.54
CA LEU A 43 -0.52 7.19 0.64
C LEU A 43 -1.80 6.35 0.65
N LYS A 44 -2.56 6.32 -0.46
CA LYS A 44 -3.75 5.46 -0.62
C LYS A 44 -3.41 3.98 -0.45
N SER A 45 -2.27 3.55 -1.00
CA SER A 45 -1.80 2.16 -0.88
C SER A 45 -1.48 1.77 0.57
N ILE A 46 -0.78 2.64 1.32
CA ILE A 46 -0.44 2.37 2.72
C ILE A 46 -1.70 2.38 3.60
N ILE A 47 -2.59 3.36 3.42
CA ILE A 47 -3.85 3.41 4.18
C ILE A 47 -4.70 2.16 3.90
N ARG A 48 -4.78 1.71 2.64
CA ARG A 48 -5.45 0.45 2.28
C ARG A 48 -4.85 -0.75 3.02
N SER A 49 -3.52 -0.81 3.11
CA SER A 49 -2.81 -1.87 3.85
C SER A 49 -3.16 -1.83 5.34
N ILE A 50 -3.10 -0.65 5.98
CA ILE A 50 -3.48 -0.47 7.39
C ILE A 50 -4.93 -0.93 7.65
N ILE A 51 -5.85 -0.57 6.76
CA ILE A 51 -7.26 -0.96 6.86
C ILE A 51 -7.42 -2.48 6.83
N GLY A 52 -6.72 -3.16 5.91
CA GLY A 52 -6.81 -4.61 5.71
C GLY A 52 -6.23 -5.47 6.83
N GLN A 53 -5.45 -4.90 7.76
CA GLN A 53 -4.81 -5.68 8.82
C GLN A 53 -5.82 -6.38 9.73
N GLN A 54 -5.59 -7.66 10.02
CA GLN A 54 -6.33 -8.47 11.01
C GLN A 54 -7.86 -8.50 10.81
N ILE A 55 -8.34 -8.33 9.57
CA ILE A 55 -9.77 -8.40 9.22
C ILE A 55 -9.98 -9.12 7.89
N THR A 56 -11.22 -9.52 7.60
CA THR A 56 -11.57 -10.16 6.32
C THR A 56 -11.45 -9.17 5.16
N VAL A 57 -11.18 -9.70 3.96
CA VAL A 57 -11.10 -8.90 2.72
C VAL A 57 -12.40 -8.13 2.47
N LYS A 58 -13.55 -8.76 2.73
CA LYS A 58 -14.88 -8.14 2.55
C LYS A 58 -15.06 -6.92 3.46
N LEU A 59 -14.73 -7.06 4.75
CA LEU A 59 -14.84 -5.94 5.70
C LEU A 59 -13.84 -4.83 5.36
N ALA A 60 -12.60 -5.19 5.01
CA ALA A 60 -11.59 -4.22 4.58
C ALA A 60 -12.04 -3.42 3.36
N GLN A 61 -12.66 -4.08 2.38
CA GLN A 61 -13.21 -3.45 1.20
C GLN A 61 -14.34 -2.48 1.55
N THR A 62 -15.27 -2.86 2.43
CA THR A 62 -16.36 -1.98 2.89
C THR A 62 -15.82 -0.73 3.57
N ILE A 63 -14.88 -0.86 4.52
CA ILE A 63 -14.30 0.29 5.22
C ILE A 63 -13.54 1.19 4.24
N PHE A 64 -12.74 0.60 3.35
CA PHE A 64 -11.98 1.33 2.35
C PHE A 64 -12.89 2.11 1.38
N GLN A 65 -14.00 1.51 0.94
CA GLN A 65 -14.96 2.17 0.07
C GLN A 65 -15.63 3.36 0.78
N ARG A 66 -16.10 3.19 2.02
CA ARG A 66 -16.69 4.29 2.80
C ARG A 66 -15.72 5.45 2.99
N LEU A 67 -14.45 5.16 3.25
CA LEU A 67 -13.42 6.18 3.35
C LEU A 67 -13.20 6.90 2.01
N THR A 68 -13.12 6.13 0.92
CA THR A 68 -12.99 6.66 -0.45
C THR A 68 -14.13 7.63 -0.78
N GLU A 69 -15.37 7.25 -0.48
CA GLU A 69 -16.56 8.07 -0.67
C GLU A 69 -16.52 9.32 0.22
N THR A 70 -16.14 9.17 1.49
CA THR A 70 -16.01 10.29 2.45
C THR A 70 -15.03 11.36 1.98
N VAL A 71 -13.94 10.96 1.31
CA VAL A 71 -12.94 11.89 0.76
C VAL A 71 -13.17 12.24 -0.72
N ASN A 72 -14.28 11.81 -1.33
CA ASN A 72 -14.56 11.99 -2.77
C ASN A 72 -13.43 11.50 -3.69
N ASP A 73 -12.78 10.39 -3.32
CA ASP A 73 -11.58 9.85 -3.96
C ASP A 73 -10.37 10.82 -4.03
N ASP A 74 -10.37 11.91 -3.27
CA ASP A 74 -9.22 12.78 -3.06
C ASP A 74 -8.35 12.25 -1.91
N TRP A 75 -7.25 11.60 -2.26
CA TRP A 75 -6.27 11.03 -1.33
C TRP A 75 -5.11 11.98 -1.01
N SER A 76 -5.31 13.28 -1.16
CA SER A 76 -4.37 14.29 -0.68
C SER A 76 -4.33 14.33 0.85
N ILE A 77 -3.19 14.76 1.39
CA ILE A 77 -3.05 15.03 2.84
C ILE A 77 -4.10 16.06 3.27
N ALA A 78 -4.33 17.09 2.45
CA ALA A 78 -5.29 18.15 2.74
C ALA A 78 -6.73 17.63 2.87
N SER A 79 -7.13 16.62 2.10
CA SER A 79 -8.45 15.99 2.23
C SER A 79 -8.53 15.09 3.46
N LEU A 80 -7.53 14.23 3.64
CA LEU A 80 -7.50 13.25 4.74
C LEU A 80 -7.37 13.91 6.12
N SER A 81 -6.58 14.97 6.26
CA SER A 81 -6.38 15.69 7.52
C SER A 81 -7.62 16.45 8.00
N LYS A 82 -8.68 16.58 7.19
CA LYS A 82 -9.98 17.13 7.62
C LYS A 82 -10.81 16.14 8.42
N LEU A 83 -10.49 14.85 8.36
CA LEU A 83 -11.24 13.80 9.06
C LEU A 83 -10.82 13.73 10.53
N SER A 84 -11.79 13.85 11.44
CA SER A 84 -11.54 13.66 12.86
C SER A 84 -11.32 12.17 13.20
N ALA A 85 -10.67 11.90 14.33
CA ALA A 85 -10.53 10.55 14.86
C ALA A 85 -11.89 9.87 15.09
N THR A 86 -12.90 10.64 15.50
CA THR A 86 -14.28 10.16 15.64
C THR A 86 -14.85 9.76 14.28
N LYS A 87 -14.65 10.59 13.25
CA LYS A 87 -15.15 10.29 11.91
C LYS A 87 -14.52 9.02 11.34
N LEU A 88 -13.22 8.82 11.53
CA LEU A 88 -12.52 7.62 11.11
C LEU A 88 -13.08 6.35 11.80
N GLN A 89 -13.39 6.43 13.10
CA GLN A 89 -13.99 5.32 13.85
C GLN A 89 -15.42 5.01 13.39
N GLU A 90 -16.24 6.01 13.06
CA GLU A 90 -17.58 5.82 12.50
C GLU A 90 -17.56 5.03 11.17
N LEU A 91 -16.49 5.14 10.39
CA LEU A 91 -16.33 4.37 9.15
C LEU A 91 -16.06 2.89 9.39
N GLY A 92 -15.77 2.50 10.64
CA GLY A 92 -15.47 1.12 11.06
C GLY A 92 -14.00 0.86 11.38
N LEU A 93 -13.17 1.91 11.48
CA LEU A 93 -11.78 1.76 11.91
C LEU A 93 -11.68 1.53 13.41
N SER A 94 -10.81 0.61 13.82
CA SER A 94 -10.46 0.48 15.23
C SER A 94 -9.68 1.72 15.70
N ARG A 95 -9.63 1.92 17.02
CA ARG A 95 -8.83 2.98 17.64
C ARG A 95 -7.35 2.92 17.22
N ALA A 96 -6.77 1.71 17.16
CA ALA A 96 -5.38 1.51 16.76
C ALA A 96 -5.12 1.91 15.30
N LYS A 97 -6.02 1.51 14.37
CA LYS A 97 -5.91 1.89 12.95
C LYS A 97 -6.11 3.39 12.74
N THR A 98 -7.05 3.97 13.48
CA THR A 98 -7.30 5.43 13.48
C THR A 98 -6.05 6.19 13.90
N GLN A 99 -5.43 5.81 15.03
CA GLN A 99 -4.19 6.43 15.50
C GLN A 99 -3.04 6.26 14.51
N CYS A 100 -2.91 5.08 13.89
CA CYS A 100 -1.88 4.82 12.89
C CYS A 100 -2.05 5.70 11.63
N ILE A 101 -3.28 5.85 11.12
CA ILE A 101 -3.56 6.72 9.97
C ILE A 101 -3.28 8.19 10.32
N ILE A 102 -3.70 8.66 11.50
CA ILE A 102 -3.43 10.04 11.93
C ILE A 102 -1.92 10.29 12.05
N ALA A 103 -1.19 9.40 12.72
CA ALA A 103 0.26 9.51 12.84
C ALA A 103 0.96 9.50 11.47
N LEU A 104 0.50 8.65 10.53
CA LEU A 104 1.02 8.64 9.16
C LEU A 104 0.86 10.02 8.51
N LEU A 105 -0.33 10.62 8.60
CA LEU A 105 -0.61 11.94 8.03
C LEU A 105 0.28 13.03 8.66
N GLU A 106 0.46 12.98 9.98
CA GLU A 106 1.35 13.90 10.71
C GLU A 106 2.80 13.79 10.24
N HIS A 107 3.33 12.56 10.09
CA HIS A 107 4.69 12.35 9.59
C HIS A 107 4.88 12.86 8.16
N VAL A 108 3.89 12.69 7.30
CA VAL A 108 3.95 13.17 5.91
C VAL A 108 3.86 14.70 5.88
N GLN A 109 2.97 15.31 6.67
CA GLN A 109 2.82 16.76 6.75
C GLN A 109 4.05 17.44 7.36
N ALA A 110 4.73 16.80 8.31
CA ALA A 110 5.98 17.26 8.89
C ALA A 110 7.21 17.07 7.96
N GLY A 111 7.03 16.42 6.80
CA GLY A 111 8.14 16.12 5.88
C GLY A 111 9.04 14.96 6.31
N ASN A 112 8.68 14.24 7.38
CA ASN A 112 9.42 13.06 7.84
C ASN A 112 9.28 11.87 6.86
N ILE A 113 8.17 11.83 6.12
CA ILE A 113 7.92 10.87 5.04
C ILE A 113 7.64 11.65 3.76
N ASP A 114 8.48 11.42 2.75
CA ASP A 114 8.31 12.00 1.41
C ASP A 114 8.10 10.87 0.40
N PHE A 115 6.84 10.70 -0.02
CA PHE A 115 6.45 9.68 -0.98
C PHE A 115 7.09 9.83 -2.36
N GLN A 116 7.55 11.02 -2.74
CA GLN A 116 8.25 11.23 -4.00
C GLN A 116 9.70 10.76 -3.94
N LYS A 117 10.30 10.76 -2.75
CA LYS A 117 11.67 10.28 -2.53
C LYS A 117 11.77 8.78 -2.29
N LEU A 118 10.69 8.14 -1.80
CA LEU A 118 10.69 6.70 -1.50
C LEU A 118 11.23 5.80 -2.64
N PRO A 119 10.90 6.01 -3.93
CA PRO A 119 11.40 5.15 -5.01
C PRO A 119 12.93 5.16 -5.18
N TYR A 120 13.60 6.20 -4.66
CA TYR A 120 15.05 6.37 -4.75
C TYR A 120 15.78 5.91 -3.48
N LEU A 121 15.04 5.47 -2.47
CA LEU A 121 15.62 4.95 -1.23
C LEU A 121 15.82 3.45 -1.34
N SER A 122 16.87 2.94 -0.70
CA SER A 122 17.03 1.49 -0.48
C SER A 122 15.86 0.94 0.36
N ASN A 123 15.51 -0.34 0.17
CA ASN A 123 14.46 -1.00 0.96
C ASN A 123 14.61 -0.80 2.47
N THR A 124 15.83 -0.87 3.00
CA THR A 124 16.11 -0.66 4.43
C THR A 124 15.78 0.77 4.88
N ALA A 125 16.10 1.78 4.06
CA ALA A 125 15.76 3.18 4.32
C ALA A 125 14.25 3.44 4.20
N VAL A 126 13.56 2.81 3.24
CA VAL A 126 12.10 2.84 3.13
C VAL A 126 11.45 2.25 4.40
N THR A 127 11.88 1.04 4.80
CA THR A 127 11.40 0.40 6.03
C THR A 127 11.62 1.30 7.22
N ARG A 128 12.84 1.83 7.41
CA ARG A 128 13.17 2.69 8.55
C ARG A 128 12.31 3.95 8.59
N SER A 129 12.10 4.61 7.45
CA SER A 129 11.27 5.82 7.36
C SER A 129 9.82 5.52 7.78
N LEU A 130 9.27 4.42 7.28
CA LEU A 130 7.87 4.11 7.49
C LEU A 130 7.57 3.48 8.85
N THR A 131 8.50 2.70 9.44
CA THR A 131 8.34 2.13 10.79
C THR A 131 8.43 3.16 11.91
N GLN A 132 8.78 4.42 11.61
CA GLN A 132 8.68 5.51 12.59
C GLN A 132 7.22 5.82 12.94
N VAL A 133 6.29 5.52 12.04
CA VAL A 133 4.86 5.69 12.29
C VAL A 133 4.39 4.59 13.24
N LYS A 134 3.92 4.99 14.43
CA LYS A 134 3.40 4.06 15.43
C LYS A 134 2.23 3.27 14.86
N GLY A 135 2.34 1.93 14.88
CA GLY A 135 1.34 1.02 14.29
C GLY A 135 1.71 0.50 12.89
N ILE A 136 2.83 0.95 12.33
CA ILE A 136 3.43 0.39 11.12
C ILE A 136 4.61 -0.50 11.52
N GLY A 137 4.44 -1.82 11.37
CA GLY A 137 5.50 -2.80 11.63
C GLY A 137 6.42 -3.06 10.43
N PRO A 138 7.60 -3.69 10.64
CA PRO A 138 8.56 -4.00 9.57
C PRO A 138 7.97 -4.87 8.44
N VAL A 139 7.00 -5.73 8.78
CA VAL A 139 6.39 -6.72 7.87
C VAL A 139 5.34 -6.09 6.94
N ALA A 140 4.91 -4.85 7.18
CA ALA A 140 3.87 -4.20 6.37
C ALA A 140 4.31 -3.84 4.93
N TYR A 141 5.62 -3.91 4.63
CA TYR A 141 6.22 -3.40 3.39
C TYR A 141 6.68 -4.44 2.38
N THR A 142 6.75 -5.72 2.74
CA THR A 142 7.23 -6.78 1.83
C THR A 142 6.32 -7.00 0.62
N HIS A 143 5.16 -6.35 0.56
CA HIS A 143 4.16 -6.50 -0.50
C HIS A 143 3.73 -5.18 -1.18
N LEU A 144 4.41 -4.07 -0.90
CA LEU A 144 4.35 -2.85 -1.72
C LEU A 144 5.55 -2.87 -2.68
#